data_AF-A0A239PG20-F1
#
_entry.id   AF-A0A239PG20-F1
#
_cell.length_a   1.000
_cell.length_b   1.000
_cell.length_c   1.000
_cell.angle_alpha   90.00
_cell.angle_beta   90.00
_cell.angle_gamma   90.00
#
_symmetry.space_group_name_H-M   'P 1'
#
loop_
_entity.id
_entity.type
_entity.pdbx_description
1 polymer ?
#
loop_
_entity_poly.entity_id
_entity_poly.type
_entity_poly.pdbx_seq_one_letter_code
_entity_poly.pdbx_strand_id
1 'polypeptide(L)'
;MDHVTPQEDEPKPRRARMWSAVRRAAASRFTRRTGVFFAIIGVALVGLVVGVLLGARAQTDIGPFQAEMSLRPATSGETEVVVPPLGALHIDSHDGPLRLTVRLGALDQGRTQALISDPSGITRASQTVVDDLQAGILRLGFRTVSVSVLGAVVIGLLVFRSTRRAAWCGGVALAVTASTFGIAAGTIRPDSIEQPRYEGLLVNAPAIVGDARRIAQDYGKYADQLKAIVANVSRIYTTVNKLPISDQVDGGIRILHVSDLHLNPSAWPTIRTVVEQFDIDAVIDTGDITDWGSEPEATYVGSISLLGVPYVYIRGNHDSAVTAAAVGRQRDAIVLENRVVDVAGLRIAGIGDPRFTPDKETSPTGSGRSRQVIEQVYDAGARLAATIKASGKPADVCLVHDPESAPALNGVCPTILAGHLHHREIRMLPTLPNVPNPSRVLVEGSTGGAGLRGLEGEQPTPLQMSVLYFDDAKKLQAYDDIQLGGTGQAQVTLNRTVVERPRPSTSTGPTPTSSPTPTLSPTPTVPPPGN
;
A
#
# COMPACT_ATOMS: atom_id res chain seq x y z
N MET A 1 4.85 -33.61 -118.57
CA MET A 1 5.41 -34.47 -117.50
C MET A 1 6.37 -33.61 -116.70
N ASP A 2 5.89 -32.53 -116.11
CA ASP A 2 5.03 -32.48 -114.91
C ASP A 2 5.74 -33.08 -113.70
N HIS A 3 6.26 -32.20 -112.85
CA HIS A 3 6.12 -32.37 -111.41
C HIS A 3 6.18 -31.00 -110.74
N VAL A 4 4.98 -30.44 -110.54
CA VAL A 4 4.70 -29.45 -109.51
C VAL A 4 4.62 -30.22 -108.19
N THR A 5 5.37 -29.80 -107.17
CA THR A 5 5.14 -30.12 -105.75
C THR A 5 5.31 -28.86 -104.90
N PRO A 6 4.59 -28.76 -103.77
CA PRO A 6 4.18 -27.50 -103.17
C PRO A 6 5.22 -26.96 -102.19
N GLN A 7 5.34 -25.63 -102.15
CA GLN A 7 6.14 -24.91 -101.17
C GLN A 7 5.33 -24.82 -99.85
N GLU A 8 5.63 -25.69 -98.89
CA GLU A 8 5.13 -25.57 -97.51
C GLU A 8 5.80 -24.37 -96.81
N ASP A 9 4.97 -23.50 -96.25
CA ASP A 9 5.34 -22.39 -95.37
C ASP A 9 5.83 -22.94 -94.01
N GLU A 10 7.14 -22.90 -93.77
CA GLU A 10 7.71 -23.18 -92.46
C GLU A 10 7.44 -21.99 -91.48
N PRO A 11 6.81 -22.20 -90.31
CA PRO A 11 6.65 -21.15 -89.32
C PRO A 11 8.00 -20.87 -88.63
N LYS A 12 8.57 -19.69 -88.92
CA LYS A 12 9.77 -19.17 -88.21
C LYS A 12 9.63 -19.31 -86.68
N PRO A 13 10.68 -19.74 -85.95
CA PRO A 13 10.56 -20.10 -84.55
C PRO A 13 10.35 -18.86 -83.66
N ARG A 14 9.10 -18.62 -83.24
CA ARG A 14 8.75 -17.57 -82.24
C ARG A 14 9.52 -17.73 -80.92
N ARG A 15 10.03 -18.92 -80.60
CA ARG A 15 10.83 -19.19 -79.39
C ARG A 15 12.22 -18.53 -79.41
N ALA A 16 12.90 -18.44 -80.56
CA ALA A 16 14.22 -17.82 -80.63
C ALA A 16 14.19 -16.29 -80.37
N ARG A 17 13.08 -15.62 -80.75
CA ARG A 17 12.90 -14.18 -80.52
C ARG A 17 12.72 -13.84 -79.04
N MET A 18 12.03 -14.67 -78.25
CA MET A 18 11.80 -14.42 -76.82
C MET A 18 13.10 -14.48 -75.98
N TRP A 19 13.96 -15.47 -76.24
CA TRP A 19 15.26 -15.60 -75.56
C TRP A 19 16.27 -14.53 -76.01
N SER A 20 16.20 -14.08 -77.26
CA SER A 20 17.01 -12.94 -77.74
C SER A 20 16.54 -11.60 -77.17
N ALA A 21 15.25 -11.45 -76.86
CA ALA A 21 14.68 -10.26 -76.23
C ALA A 21 15.05 -10.21 -74.74
N VAL A 22 15.04 -11.35 -74.03
CA VAL A 22 15.53 -11.46 -72.65
C VAL A 22 17.04 -11.20 -72.56
N ARG A 23 17.86 -11.73 -73.49
CA ARG A 23 19.32 -11.43 -73.53
C ARG A 23 19.62 -9.97 -73.90
N ARG A 24 18.85 -9.34 -74.79
CA ARG A 24 18.99 -7.90 -75.10
C ARG A 24 18.47 -7.00 -73.98
N ALA A 25 17.39 -7.40 -73.30
CA ALA A 25 16.91 -6.74 -72.11
C ALA A 25 17.93 -6.85 -70.97
N ALA A 26 18.60 -7.99 -70.78
CA ALA A 26 19.68 -8.18 -69.81
C ALA A 26 20.98 -7.43 -70.17
N ALA A 27 21.21 -7.14 -71.46
CA ALA A 27 22.36 -6.37 -71.95
C ALA A 27 22.14 -4.85 -71.97
N SER A 28 20.93 -4.37 -71.64
CA SER A 28 20.67 -2.93 -71.57
C SER A 28 21.50 -2.30 -70.44
N ARG A 29 22.01 -1.09 -70.66
CA ARG A 29 22.73 -0.34 -69.60
C ARG A 29 21.88 -0.16 -68.34
N PHE A 30 20.56 -0.18 -68.47
CA PHE A 30 19.60 -0.03 -67.38
C PHE A 30 19.54 -1.27 -66.49
N THR A 31 19.37 -2.47 -67.05
CA THR A 31 19.38 -3.75 -66.30
C THR A 31 20.72 -4.06 -65.65
N ARG A 32 21.84 -3.70 -66.30
CA ARG A 32 23.17 -3.83 -65.69
C ARG A 32 23.35 -2.86 -64.52
N ARG A 33 22.81 -1.63 -64.61
CA ARG A 33 22.85 -0.64 -63.53
C ARG A 33 21.94 -1.03 -62.36
N THR A 34 20.73 -1.51 -62.62
CA THR A 34 19.82 -1.99 -61.57
C THR A 34 20.37 -3.25 -60.89
N GLY A 35 20.93 -4.20 -61.64
CA GLY A 35 21.59 -5.38 -61.06
C GLY A 35 22.77 -5.02 -60.14
N VAL A 36 23.60 -4.06 -60.54
CA VAL A 36 24.69 -3.55 -59.69
C VAL A 36 24.16 -2.84 -58.45
N PHE A 37 23.08 -2.06 -58.57
CA PHE A 37 22.45 -1.40 -57.43
C PHE A 37 21.91 -2.40 -56.41
N PHE A 38 21.17 -3.42 -56.85
CA PHE A 38 20.70 -4.49 -55.96
C PHE A 38 21.84 -5.30 -55.35
N ALA A 39 22.92 -5.54 -56.10
CA ALA A 39 24.11 -6.20 -55.56
C ALA A 39 24.78 -5.35 -54.46
N ILE A 40 24.88 -4.03 -54.64
CA ILE A 40 25.43 -3.12 -53.61
C ILE A 40 24.58 -3.18 -52.35
N ILE A 41 23.25 -3.15 -52.48
CA ILE A 41 22.33 -3.28 -51.33
C ILE A 41 22.52 -4.63 -50.65
N GLY A 42 22.51 -5.74 -51.40
CA GLY A 42 22.69 -7.07 -50.84
C GLY A 42 24.00 -7.22 -50.07
N VAL A 43 25.11 -6.75 -50.63
CA VAL A 43 26.42 -6.77 -49.97
C VAL A 43 26.46 -5.86 -48.75
N ALA A 44 25.85 -4.67 -48.83
CA ALA A 44 25.76 -3.76 -47.70
C ALA A 44 24.97 -4.37 -46.54
N LEU A 45 23.85 -5.04 -46.83
CA LEU A 45 23.04 -5.74 -45.82
C LEU A 45 23.81 -6.89 -45.17
N VAL A 46 24.55 -7.69 -45.95
CA VAL A 46 25.41 -8.75 -45.39
C VAL A 46 26.48 -8.16 -44.47
N GLY A 47 27.16 -7.10 -44.90
CA GLY A 47 28.16 -6.42 -44.07
C GLY A 47 27.59 -5.77 -42.83
N LEU A 48 26.38 -5.21 -42.92
CA LEU A 48 25.64 -4.69 -41.77
C LEU A 48 25.31 -5.80 -40.78
N VAL A 49 24.78 -6.94 -41.24
CA VAL A 49 24.46 -8.08 -40.35
C VAL A 49 25.72 -8.58 -39.64
N VAL A 50 26.82 -8.78 -40.37
CA VAL A 50 28.09 -9.18 -39.78
C VAL A 50 28.59 -8.16 -38.76
N GLY A 51 28.51 -6.88 -39.08
CA GLY A 51 28.98 -5.84 -38.17
C GLY A 51 28.09 -5.65 -36.94
N VAL A 52 26.77 -5.85 -37.05
CA VAL A 52 25.85 -5.89 -35.91
C VAL A 52 26.21 -7.08 -35.01
N LEU A 53 26.41 -8.28 -35.56
CA LEU A 53 26.77 -9.46 -34.74
C LEU A 53 28.06 -9.26 -33.92
N LEU A 54 29.01 -8.47 -34.44
CA LEU A 54 30.29 -8.19 -33.77
C LEU A 54 30.27 -6.93 -32.89
N GLY A 55 29.45 -5.93 -33.25
CA GLY A 55 29.45 -4.60 -32.64
C GLY A 55 28.32 -4.36 -31.63
N ALA A 56 27.24 -5.14 -31.71
CA ALA A 56 26.01 -4.95 -30.93
C ALA A 56 26.06 -5.56 -29.51
N ARG A 57 27.25 -5.66 -28.92
CA ARG A 57 27.44 -6.04 -27.51
C ARG A 57 28.49 -5.14 -26.85
N ALA A 58 28.21 -4.73 -25.63
CA ALA A 58 29.13 -3.97 -24.80
C ALA A 58 28.95 -4.34 -23.33
N GLN A 59 30.05 -4.29 -22.59
CA GLN A 59 30.01 -4.37 -21.14
C GLN A 59 30.22 -2.96 -20.58
N THR A 60 29.40 -2.60 -19.61
CA THR A 60 29.55 -1.36 -18.85
C THR A 60 29.23 -1.64 -17.40
N ASP A 61 29.87 -0.93 -16.51
CA ASP A 61 29.53 -1.02 -15.10
C ASP A 61 28.37 -0.07 -14.81
N ILE A 62 27.42 -0.51 -13.99
CA ILE A 62 26.29 0.28 -13.53
C ILE A 62 26.19 0.10 -12.02
N GLY A 63 26.62 1.12 -11.28
CA GLY A 63 26.75 1.03 -9.83
C GLY A 63 27.63 -0.16 -9.41
N PRO A 64 27.14 -1.06 -8.52
CA PRO A 64 27.90 -2.24 -8.11
C PRO A 64 27.79 -3.43 -9.09
N PHE A 65 27.01 -3.31 -10.18
CA PHE A 65 26.79 -4.39 -11.13
C PHE A 65 27.66 -4.26 -12.37
N GLN A 66 28.15 -5.38 -12.89
CA GLN A 66 28.65 -5.47 -14.26
C GLN A 66 27.49 -5.74 -15.20
N ALA A 67 27.12 -4.77 -16.04
CA ALA A 67 26.02 -4.90 -16.98
C ALA A 67 26.51 -5.28 -18.38
N GLU A 68 25.90 -6.31 -18.97
CA GLU A 68 26.06 -6.64 -20.39
C GLU A 68 24.90 -6.05 -21.18
N MET A 69 25.22 -5.17 -22.12
CA MET A 69 24.26 -4.56 -23.01
C MET A 69 24.34 -5.21 -24.39
N SER A 70 23.20 -5.48 -25.01
CA SER A 70 23.14 -5.95 -26.39
C SER A 70 21.97 -5.36 -27.17
N LEU A 71 22.17 -5.19 -28.48
CA LEU A 71 21.12 -4.77 -29.41
C LEU A 71 20.77 -5.92 -30.34
N ARG A 72 19.47 -6.17 -30.50
CA ARG A 72 18.96 -7.21 -31.40
C ARG A 72 17.85 -6.66 -32.28
N PRO A 73 17.76 -7.10 -33.55
CA PRO A 73 16.59 -6.81 -34.37
C PRO A 73 15.32 -7.38 -33.72
N ALA A 74 14.25 -6.59 -33.69
CA ALA A 74 12.95 -6.97 -33.14
C ALA A 74 11.82 -6.42 -34.03
N THR A 75 10.59 -6.88 -33.82
CA THR A 75 9.39 -6.36 -34.52
C THR A 75 8.77 -5.16 -33.81
N SER A 76 9.04 -5.00 -32.52
CA SER A 76 8.62 -3.90 -31.66
C SER A 76 9.84 -3.36 -30.92
N GLY A 77 9.81 -2.07 -30.59
CA GLY A 77 10.88 -1.44 -29.84
C GLY A 77 10.67 -1.68 -28.36
N GLU A 78 11.71 -2.16 -27.68
CA GLU A 78 11.62 -2.57 -26.28
C GLU A 78 12.99 -2.49 -25.62
N THR A 79 12.98 -2.17 -24.32
CA THR A 79 14.15 -2.30 -23.46
C THR A 79 13.86 -3.38 -22.42
N GLU A 80 14.69 -4.41 -22.41
CA GLU A 80 14.59 -5.54 -21.47
C GLU A 80 15.74 -5.44 -20.47
N VAL A 81 15.43 -5.33 -19.18
CA VAL A 81 16.42 -5.34 -18.10
C VAL A 81 16.35 -6.68 -17.38
N VAL A 82 17.37 -7.52 -17.54
CA VAL A 82 17.41 -8.87 -16.97
C VAL A 82 18.21 -8.85 -15.68
N VAL A 83 17.63 -9.36 -14.60
CA VAL A 83 18.25 -9.44 -13.26
C VAL A 83 18.23 -10.90 -12.79
N PRO A 84 19.22 -11.73 -13.15
CA PRO A 84 19.28 -13.12 -12.73
C PRO A 84 19.59 -13.25 -11.22
N PRO A 85 19.00 -14.23 -10.50
CA PRO A 85 17.97 -15.19 -10.93
C PRO A 85 16.54 -14.65 -10.76
N LEU A 86 16.39 -13.37 -10.42
CA LEU A 86 15.13 -12.75 -10.00
C LEU A 86 14.13 -12.64 -11.14
N GLY A 87 14.57 -12.41 -12.38
CA GLY A 87 13.69 -12.34 -13.54
C GLY A 87 14.09 -11.23 -14.50
N ALA A 88 13.11 -10.66 -15.20
CA ALA A 88 13.30 -9.60 -16.18
C ALA A 88 12.23 -8.51 -16.06
N LEU A 89 12.61 -7.31 -16.49
CA LEU A 89 11.78 -6.13 -16.60
C LEU A 89 11.67 -5.75 -18.09
N HIS A 90 10.45 -5.72 -18.60
CA HIS A 90 10.16 -5.40 -20.00
C HIS A 90 9.54 -4.01 -20.09
N ILE A 91 10.22 -3.10 -20.80
CA ILE A 91 9.85 -1.68 -20.92
C ILE A 91 9.57 -1.39 -22.40
N ASP A 92 8.35 -0.96 -22.71
CA ASP A 92 7.95 -0.52 -24.05
C ASP A 92 8.51 0.89 -24.38
N SER A 93 9.84 0.97 -24.43
CA SER A 93 10.61 2.21 -24.37
C SER A 93 10.61 3.06 -25.64
N HIS A 94 10.42 2.47 -26.81
CA HIS A 94 10.50 3.17 -28.10
C HIS A 94 9.80 2.39 -29.21
N ASP A 95 9.53 3.03 -30.33
CA ASP A 95 9.12 2.33 -31.55
C ASP A 95 10.31 2.05 -32.46
N GLY A 96 10.28 0.93 -33.17
CA GLY A 96 11.27 0.59 -34.17
C GLY A 96 11.71 -0.87 -34.10
N PRO A 97 12.55 -1.31 -35.04
CA PRO A 97 12.87 -2.71 -35.18
C PRO A 97 14.08 -3.13 -34.32
N LEU A 98 14.20 -2.59 -33.10
CA LEU A 98 15.34 -2.84 -32.21
C LEU A 98 14.88 -3.14 -30.79
N ARG A 99 15.48 -4.15 -30.18
CA ARG A 99 15.40 -4.40 -28.75
C ARG A 99 16.76 -4.16 -28.11
N LEU A 100 16.77 -3.38 -27.03
CA LEU A 100 17.93 -3.22 -26.15
C LEU A 100 17.78 -4.16 -24.96
N THR A 101 18.72 -5.07 -24.77
CA THR A 101 18.75 -5.92 -23.56
C THR A 101 19.91 -5.48 -22.68
N VAL A 102 19.62 -5.18 -21.41
CA VAL A 102 20.59 -4.86 -20.36
C VAL A 102 20.54 -5.98 -19.32
N ARG A 103 21.53 -6.86 -19.31
CA ARG A 103 21.63 -7.95 -18.36
C ARG A 103 22.55 -7.55 -17.21
N LEU A 104 22.00 -7.43 -16.00
CA LEU A 104 22.80 -7.21 -14.80
C LEU A 104 23.51 -8.52 -14.42
N GLY A 105 24.83 -8.45 -14.33
CA GLY A 105 25.69 -9.57 -13.97
C GLY A 105 25.94 -9.66 -12.47
N ALA A 106 27.06 -10.29 -12.12
CA ALA A 106 27.48 -10.41 -10.72
C ALA A 106 27.79 -9.03 -10.11
N LEU A 107 27.58 -8.94 -8.80
CA LEU A 107 28.01 -7.80 -7.99
C LEU A 107 29.54 -7.78 -7.89
N ASP A 108 30.12 -6.61 -8.13
CA ASP A 108 31.52 -6.36 -7.83
C ASP A 108 31.69 -6.18 -6.31
N GLN A 109 32.41 -7.11 -5.68
CA GLN A 109 32.59 -7.13 -4.23
C GLN A 109 33.23 -5.85 -3.69
N GLY A 110 34.23 -5.31 -4.40
CA GLY A 110 34.95 -4.11 -3.98
C GLY A 110 34.06 -2.87 -4.03
N ARG A 111 33.30 -2.72 -5.10
CA ARG A 111 32.35 -1.59 -5.25
C ARG A 111 31.17 -1.70 -4.30
N THR A 112 30.68 -2.91 -4.07
CA THR A 112 29.61 -3.15 -3.09
C THR A 112 30.07 -2.77 -1.69
N GLN A 113 31.29 -3.14 -1.31
CA GLN A 113 31.86 -2.77 -0.01
C GLN A 113 32.06 -1.25 0.11
N ALA A 114 32.51 -0.58 -0.95
CA ALA A 114 32.62 0.89 -0.98
C ALA A 114 31.25 1.59 -0.85
N LEU A 115 30.17 1.00 -1.39
CA LEU A 115 28.81 1.52 -1.25
C LEU A 115 28.28 1.42 0.19
N ILE A 116 28.57 0.31 0.89
CA ILE A 116 28.12 0.07 2.27
C ILE A 116 28.93 0.92 3.27
N SER A 117 30.22 1.14 2.98
CA SER A 117 31.14 1.82 3.89
C SER A 117 31.03 3.35 3.86
N ASP A 118 30.32 3.91 2.88
CA ASP A 118 30.15 5.36 2.71
C ASP A 118 28.68 5.78 2.99
N PRO A 119 28.43 6.70 3.93
CA PRO A 119 27.09 7.22 4.24
C PRO A 119 26.34 7.83 3.03
N SER A 120 27.07 8.26 2.01
CA SER A 120 26.54 8.85 0.77
C SER A 120 26.64 7.93 -0.45
N GLY A 121 27.13 6.69 -0.26
CA GLY A 121 27.42 5.74 -1.33
C GLY A 121 26.20 5.41 -2.19
N ILE A 122 25.04 5.20 -1.56
CA ILE A 122 23.77 4.88 -2.23
C ILE A 122 23.28 6.08 -3.05
N THR A 123 23.33 7.30 -2.50
CA THR A 123 22.87 8.51 -3.19
C THR A 123 23.72 8.81 -4.41
N ARG A 124 25.05 8.68 -4.30
CA ARG A 124 25.94 8.87 -5.46
C ARG A 124 25.75 7.78 -6.51
N ALA A 125 25.61 6.52 -6.09
CA ALA A 125 25.32 5.43 -7.02
C ALA A 125 24.00 5.68 -7.78
N SER A 126 22.96 6.17 -7.10
CA SER A 126 21.69 6.51 -7.76
C SER A 126 21.82 7.64 -8.78
N GLN A 127 22.71 8.62 -8.54
CA GLN A 127 22.95 9.72 -9.47
C GLN A 127 23.78 9.27 -10.67
N THR A 128 24.82 8.46 -10.46
CA THR A 128 25.71 8.00 -11.54
C THR A 128 25.10 6.91 -12.40
N VAL A 129 24.14 6.13 -11.91
CA VAL A 129 23.48 5.06 -12.69
C VAL A 129 22.91 5.57 -14.01
N VAL A 130 22.29 6.76 -14.01
CA VAL A 130 21.72 7.35 -15.24
C VAL A 130 22.83 7.70 -16.23
N ASP A 131 23.88 8.37 -15.75
CA ASP A 131 25.02 8.78 -16.57
C ASP A 131 25.78 7.57 -17.14
N ASP A 132 26.01 6.55 -16.32
CA ASP A 132 26.66 5.29 -16.70
C ASP A 132 25.85 4.55 -17.77
N LEU A 133 24.53 4.50 -17.61
CA LEU A 133 23.62 3.88 -18.56
C LEU A 133 23.62 4.65 -19.90
N GLN A 134 23.53 5.98 -19.85
CA GLN A 134 23.56 6.82 -21.04
C GLN A 134 24.89 6.68 -21.80
N ALA A 135 26.01 6.72 -21.10
CA ALA A 135 27.34 6.52 -21.68
C ALA A 135 27.49 5.12 -22.29
N GLY A 136 26.98 4.09 -21.60
CA GLY A 136 26.97 2.70 -22.07
C GLY A 136 26.18 2.52 -23.37
N ILE A 137 24.95 3.06 -23.42
CA ILE A 137 24.07 3.00 -24.59
C ILE A 137 24.69 3.75 -25.77
N LEU A 138 25.23 4.96 -25.56
CA LEU A 138 25.90 5.73 -26.60
C LEU A 138 27.11 4.98 -27.15
N ARG A 139 27.95 4.42 -26.26
CA ARG A 139 29.12 3.62 -26.67
C ARG A 139 28.71 2.40 -27.48
N LEU A 140 27.67 1.68 -27.07
CA LEU A 140 27.12 0.54 -27.80
C LEU A 140 26.60 0.94 -29.18
N GLY A 141 25.83 2.03 -29.27
CA GLY A 141 25.32 2.56 -30.52
C GLY A 141 26.44 2.95 -31.49
N PHE A 142 27.39 3.78 -31.04
CA PHE A 142 28.54 4.19 -31.85
C PHE A 142 29.39 3.01 -32.31
N ARG A 143 29.66 2.05 -31.42
CA ARG A 143 30.38 0.82 -31.77
C ARG A 143 29.62 0.02 -32.83
N THR A 144 28.32 -0.17 -32.65
CA THR A 144 27.47 -0.91 -33.60
C THR A 144 27.47 -0.27 -34.98
N VAL A 145 27.26 1.05 -35.06
CA VAL A 145 27.29 1.80 -36.34
C VAL A 145 28.68 1.69 -36.98
N SER A 146 29.75 1.95 -36.23
CA SER A 146 31.11 1.96 -36.75
C SER A 146 31.52 0.59 -37.31
N VAL A 147 31.26 -0.48 -36.56
CA VAL A 147 31.59 -1.85 -36.97
C VAL A 147 30.71 -2.31 -38.14
N SER A 148 29.44 -1.92 -38.19
CA SER A 148 28.52 -2.21 -39.31
C SER A 148 28.94 -1.52 -40.60
N VAL A 149 29.26 -0.23 -40.55
CA VAL A 149 29.74 0.53 -41.70
C VAL A 149 31.09 -0.02 -42.18
N LEU A 150 32.02 -0.30 -41.25
CA LEU A 150 33.31 -0.90 -41.60
C LEU A 150 33.13 -2.28 -42.24
N GLY A 151 32.26 -3.14 -41.68
CA GLY A 151 31.93 -4.45 -42.23
C GLY A 151 31.38 -4.35 -43.66
N ALA A 152 30.44 -3.43 -43.90
CA ALA A 152 29.89 -3.18 -45.23
C ALA A 152 30.94 -2.67 -46.24
N VAL A 153 31.85 -1.79 -45.81
CA VAL A 153 32.95 -1.30 -46.66
C VAL A 153 33.93 -2.43 -46.98
N VAL A 154 34.36 -3.22 -45.99
CA VAL A 154 35.32 -4.32 -46.18
C VAL A 154 34.76 -5.39 -47.10
N ILE A 155 33.53 -5.85 -46.87
CA ILE A 155 32.89 -6.83 -47.77
C ILE A 155 32.66 -6.22 -49.15
N GLY A 156 32.25 -4.95 -49.23
CA GLY A 156 32.13 -4.22 -50.49
C GLY A 156 33.45 -4.16 -51.29
N LEU A 157 34.58 -3.95 -50.61
CA LEU A 157 35.92 -3.98 -51.22
C LEU A 157 36.27 -5.38 -51.71
N LEU A 158 35.99 -6.42 -50.92
CA LEU A 158 36.28 -7.82 -51.29
C LEU A 158 35.47 -8.28 -52.51
N VAL A 159 34.17 -7.96 -52.54
CA VAL A 159 33.24 -8.42 -53.59
C VAL A 159 33.40 -7.60 -54.87
N PHE A 160 33.42 -6.27 -54.78
CA PHE A 160 33.41 -5.40 -55.96
C PHE A 160 34.79 -4.96 -56.43
N ARG A 161 35.82 -5.10 -55.58
CA ARG A 161 37.20 -4.66 -55.82
C ARG A 161 37.28 -3.19 -56.30
N SER A 162 36.36 -2.36 -55.81
CA SER A 162 36.18 -0.98 -56.25
C SER A 162 35.85 -0.08 -55.05
N THR A 163 36.71 0.92 -54.80
CA THR A 163 36.58 1.88 -53.69
C THR A 163 35.25 2.64 -53.75
N ARG A 164 34.81 3.06 -54.94
CA ARG A 164 33.54 3.77 -55.12
C ARG A 164 32.32 2.92 -54.74
N ARG A 165 32.32 1.63 -55.10
CA ARG A 165 31.20 0.72 -54.77
C ARG A 165 31.20 0.34 -53.30
N ALA A 166 32.38 0.13 -52.72
CA ALA A 166 32.52 -0.07 -51.28
C ALA A 166 32.04 1.14 -50.47
N ALA A 167 32.33 2.37 -50.92
CA ALA A 167 31.82 3.60 -50.32
C ALA A 167 30.28 3.66 -50.36
N TRP A 168 29.65 3.23 -51.47
CA TRP A 168 28.19 3.08 -51.52
C TRP A 168 27.66 2.04 -50.53
N CYS A 169 28.33 0.89 -50.37
CA CYS A 169 27.94 -0.10 -49.37
C CYS A 169 28.01 0.50 -47.95
N GLY A 170 29.08 1.22 -47.63
CA GLY A 170 29.22 1.96 -46.37
C GLY A 170 28.14 3.02 -46.18
N GLY A 171 27.83 3.79 -47.22
CA GLY A 171 26.77 4.80 -47.21
C GLY A 171 25.38 4.20 -46.98
N VAL A 172 25.07 3.07 -47.60
CA VAL A 172 23.81 2.33 -47.36
C VAL A 172 23.75 1.81 -45.93
N ALA A 173 24.83 1.20 -45.43
CA ALA A 173 24.87 0.71 -44.05
C ALA A 173 24.73 1.84 -43.02
N LEU A 174 25.37 2.98 -43.26
CA LEU A 174 25.25 4.17 -42.44
C LEU A 174 23.81 4.71 -42.47
N ALA A 175 23.21 4.85 -43.65
CA ALA A 175 21.83 5.31 -43.78
C ALA A 175 20.86 4.39 -43.04
N VAL A 176 20.96 3.07 -43.22
CA VAL A 176 20.10 2.10 -42.56
C VAL A 176 20.26 2.19 -41.04
N THR A 177 21.48 2.09 -40.52
CA THR A 177 21.73 2.13 -39.07
C THR A 177 21.34 3.48 -38.45
N ALA A 178 21.69 4.61 -39.08
CA ALA A 178 21.32 5.93 -38.60
C ALA A 178 19.80 6.14 -38.61
N SER A 179 19.08 5.65 -39.64
CA SER A 179 17.62 5.67 -39.65
C SER A 179 17.03 4.79 -38.54
N THR A 180 17.56 3.60 -38.30
CA THR A 180 17.04 2.71 -37.24
C THR A 180 17.23 3.32 -35.86
N PHE A 181 18.44 3.80 -35.53
CA PHE A 181 18.69 4.47 -34.25
C PHE A 181 17.96 5.81 -34.13
N GLY A 182 17.83 6.55 -35.23
CA GLY A 182 17.09 7.81 -35.27
C GLY A 182 15.59 7.62 -35.02
N ILE A 183 14.98 6.56 -35.56
CA ILE A 183 13.59 6.20 -35.25
C ILE A 183 13.48 5.85 -33.77
N ALA A 184 14.34 4.96 -33.26
CA ALA A 184 14.32 4.57 -31.85
C ALA A 184 14.49 5.77 -30.89
N ALA A 185 15.41 6.69 -31.20
CA ALA A 185 15.64 7.89 -30.40
C ALA A 185 14.50 8.91 -30.50
N GLY A 186 13.87 9.03 -31.68
CA GLY A 186 12.77 9.96 -31.92
C GLY A 186 11.42 9.51 -31.35
N THR A 187 11.27 8.22 -31.04
CA THR A 187 10.03 7.62 -30.52
C THR A 187 10.15 7.15 -29.07
N ILE A 188 11.19 7.60 -28.35
CA ILE A 188 11.36 7.27 -26.94
C ILE A 188 10.10 7.69 -26.15
N ARG A 189 9.63 6.78 -25.30
CA ARG A 189 8.51 6.96 -24.37
C ARG A 189 9.04 6.99 -22.93
N PRO A 190 9.35 8.16 -22.36
CA PRO A 190 9.88 8.25 -20.99
C PRO A 190 8.92 7.65 -19.95
N ASP A 191 7.61 7.84 -20.14
CA ASP A 191 6.56 7.39 -19.22
C ASP A 191 6.46 5.87 -19.11
N SER A 192 7.01 5.13 -20.10
CA SER A 192 7.02 3.65 -20.09
C SER A 192 7.80 3.05 -18.90
N ILE A 193 8.71 3.82 -18.30
CA ILE A 193 9.48 3.41 -17.11
C ILE A 193 8.55 3.25 -15.89
N GLU A 194 7.41 3.94 -15.87
CA GLU A 194 6.45 3.87 -14.76
C GLU A 194 5.54 2.62 -14.84
N GLN A 195 5.42 2.01 -16.02
CA GLN A 195 4.53 0.87 -16.26
C GLN A 195 5.26 -0.33 -16.88
N PRO A 196 6.34 -0.84 -16.27
CA PRO A 196 7.05 -1.96 -16.84
C PRO A 196 6.31 -3.28 -16.60
N ARG A 197 6.51 -4.25 -17.48
CA ARG A 197 6.03 -5.61 -17.29
C ARG A 197 7.10 -6.45 -16.59
N TYR A 198 6.73 -7.09 -15.50
CA TYR A 198 7.64 -7.92 -14.70
C TYR A 198 7.50 -9.39 -15.08
N GLU A 199 8.61 -10.12 -15.07
CA GLU A 199 8.65 -11.57 -15.22
C GLU A 199 9.47 -12.22 -14.10
N GLY A 200 9.17 -13.48 -13.78
CA GLY A 200 9.87 -14.25 -12.76
C GLY A 200 9.49 -13.84 -11.33
N LEU A 201 10.46 -13.90 -10.40
CA LEU A 201 10.28 -13.49 -9.01
C LEU A 201 10.07 -11.97 -8.86
N LEU A 202 10.43 -11.19 -9.89
CA LEU A 202 10.22 -9.74 -9.91
C LEU A 202 8.74 -9.33 -10.01
N VAL A 203 7.82 -10.24 -10.36
CA VAL A 203 6.37 -9.96 -10.38
C VAL A 203 5.86 -9.50 -9.01
N ASN A 204 6.50 -9.96 -7.93
CA ASN A 204 6.15 -9.57 -6.56
C ASN A 204 6.87 -8.29 -6.09
N ALA A 205 7.78 -7.72 -6.88
CA ALA A 205 8.60 -6.58 -6.46
C ALA A 205 7.78 -5.30 -6.18
N PRO A 206 6.75 -4.94 -6.97
CA PRO A 206 5.91 -3.76 -6.67
C PRO A 206 5.15 -3.86 -5.34
N ALA A 207 4.88 -5.07 -4.85
CA ALA A 207 4.23 -5.28 -3.56
C ALA A 207 5.17 -5.06 -2.37
N ILE A 208 6.49 -5.16 -2.60
CA ILE A 208 7.54 -5.05 -1.57
C ILE A 208 8.12 -3.62 -1.56
N VAL A 209 8.18 -2.98 -2.72
CA VAL A 209 8.74 -1.63 -2.89
C VAL A 209 7.60 -0.71 -3.29
N GLY A 210 6.90 -0.17 -2.29
CA GLY A 210 5.81 0.79 -2.50
C GLY A 210 6.22 1.96 -3.41
N ASP A 211 5.24 2.41 -4.20
CA ASP A 211 5.42 3.33 -5.32
C ASP A 211 6.04 4.69 -4.89
N ALA A 212 7.18 5.08 -5.47
CA ALA A 212 7.87 6.34 -5.14
C ALA A 212 7.03 7.60 -5.49
N ARG A 213 5.98 7.47 -6.31
CA ARG A 213 4.98 8.52 -6.56
C ARG A 213 4.12 8.80 -5.32
N ARG A 214 3.84 7.78 -4.49
CA ARG A 214 3.08 7.93 -3.24
C ARG A 214 3.84 8.84 -2.26
N ILE A 215 5.15 8.69 -2.15
CA ILE A 215 6.01 9.48 -1.25
C ILE A 215 5.91 11.01 -1.49
N ALA A 216 5.82 11.45 -2.75
CA ALA A 216 5.72 12.88 -3.09
C ALA A 216 4.29 13.45 -2.94
N GLN A 217 3.25 12.65 -3.24
CA GLN A 217 1.86 13.03 -2.98
C GLN A 217 1.52 12.99 -1.48
N ASP A 218 2.20 12.14 -0.72
CA ASP A 218 2.04 12.02 0.72
C ASP A 218 2.70 13.16 1.48
N TYR A 219 3.68 13.89 0.92
CA TYR A 219 4.28 15.05 1.61
C TYR A 219 3.26 16.18 1.84
N GLY A 220 2.35 16.41 0.88
CA GLY A 220 1.22 17.35 1.05
C GLY A 220 0.23 16.87 2.12
N LYS A 221 -0.09 15.58 2.12
CA LYS A 221 -0.92 14.94 3.16
C LYS A 221 -0.25 14.97 4.54
N TYR A 222 1.07 14.79 4.62
CA TYR A 222 1.86 14.83 5.84
C TYR A 222 1.92 16.26 6.41
N ALA A 223 2.03 17.27 5.53
CA ALA A 223 1.93 18.67 5.93
C ALA A 223 0.53 19.05 6.42
N ASP A 224 -0.52 18.52 5.79
CA ASP A 224 -1.90 18.74 6.25
C ASP A 224 -2.25 17.94 7.51
N GLN A 225 -1.67 16.74 7.69
CA GLN A 225 -1.69 15.97 8.93
C GLN A 225 -0.96 16.72 10.05
N LEU A 226 0.21 17.32 9.79
CA LEU A 226 0.91 18.17 10.76
C LEU A 226 0.08 19.39 11.16
N LYS A 227 -0.57 20.07 10.19
CA LYS A 227 -1.52 21.16 10.49
C LYS A 227 -2.71 20.66 11.30
N ALA A 228 -3.26 19.49 10.98
CA ALA A 228 -4.38 18.89 11.69
C ALA A 228 -3.98 18.50 13.12
N ILE A 229 -2.81 17.91 13.33
CA ILE A 229 -2.25 17.57 14.64
C ILE A 229 -2.08 18.84 15.48
N VAL A 230 -1.43 19.89 14.94
CA VAL A 230 -1.24 21.16 15.66
C VAL A 230 -2.57 21.85 15.99
N ALA A 231 -3.52 21.83 15.05
CA ALA A 231 -4.83 22.43 15.24
C ALA A 231 -5.74 21.62 16.17
N ASN A 232 -5.63 20.30 16.18
CA ASN A 232 -6.36 19.41 17.09
C ASN A 232 -5.79 19.47 18.50
N VAL A 233 -4.46 19.51 18.68
CA VAL A 233 -3.81 19.73 19.98
C VAL A 233 -4.21 21.08 20.58
N SER A 234 -4.15 22.15 19.78
CA SER A 234 -4.59 23.48 20.22
C SER A 234 -6.09 23.51 20.58
N ARG A 235 -6.93 22.70 19.92
CA ARG A 235 -8.37 22.67 20.17
C ARG A 235 -8.78 21.79 21.34
N ILE A 236 -8.17 20.63 21.53
CA ILE A 236 -8.35 19.82 22.75
C ILE A 236 -7.98 20.69 23.95
N TYR A 237 -6.84 21.40 23.87
CA TYR A 237 -6.42 22.35 24.89
C TYR A 237 -7.51 23.40 25.18
N THR A 238 -8.13 24.01 24.15
CA THR A 238 -9.19 25.00 24.38
C THR A 238 -10.54 24.43 24.82
N THR A 239 -10.86 23.18 24.48
CA THR A 239 -12.12 22.52 24.85
C THR A 239 -12.05 21.98 26.26
N VAL A 240 -10.95 21.32 26.64
CA VAL A 240 -10.72 20.85 28.01
C VAL A 240 -10.70 22.03 28.99
N ASN A 241 -10.05 23.15 28.62
CA ASN A 241 -9.95 24.33 29.47
C ASN A 241 -11.27 25.14 29.60
N LYS A 242 -12.35 24.73 28.91
CA LYS A 242 -13.68 25.36 28.96
C LYS A 242 -14.75 24.47 29.59
N LEU A 243 -14.43 23.24 29.95
CA LEU A 243 -15.41 22.34 30.53
C LEU A 243 -15.56 22.66 32.02
N PRO A 244 -16.79 22.86 32.53
CA PRO A 244 -17.02 22.80 33.96
C PRO A 244 -16.63 21.38 34.37
N ILE A 245 -15.55 21.26 35.13
CA ILE A 245 -15.20 20.03 35.84
C ILE A 245 -16.38 19.80 36.77
N SER A 246 -17.38 19.06 36.31
CA SER A 246 -18.50 18.66 37.16
C SER A 246 -17.87 17.92 38.31
N ASP A 247 -18.06 18.45 39.51
CA ASP A 247 -17.51 18.00 40.78
C ASP A 247 -17.32 16.48 40.79
N GLN A 248 -16.07 16.10 40.54
CA GLN A 248 -15.38 14.96 41.08
C GLN A 248 -16.24 13.71 41.36
N VAL A 249 -16.04 12.67 40.54
CA VAL A 249 -15.85 11.34 41.12
C VAL A 249 -14.49 11.39 41.81
N ASP A 250 -14.44 11.98 43.00
CA ASP A 250 -13.21 12.08 43.78
C ASP A 250 -12.71 10.66 44.08
N GLY A 251 -11.47 10.37 43.71
CA GLY A 251 -10.76 9.13 44.06
C GLY A 251 -10.98 7.91 43.16
N GLY A 252 -11.75 8.00 42.07
CA GLY A 252 -12.03 6.86 41.17
C GLY A 252 -10.94 6.59 40.10
N ILE A 253 -10.89 5.33 39.61
CA ILE A 253 -9.96 4.87 38.57
C ILE A 253 -10.45 5.32 37.18
N ARG A 254 -9.57 5.91 36.38
CA ARG A 254 -9.85 6.42 35.03
C ARG A 254 -9.09 5.61 33.99
N ILE A 255 -9.83 5.01 33.07
CA ILE A 255 -9.27 4.17 32.00
C ILE A 255 -9.58 4.80 30.66
N LEU A 256 -8.57 4.93 29.80
CA LEU A 256 -8.80 5.27 28.40
C LEU A 256 -8.96 3.98 27.59
N HIS A 257 -10.12 3.79 26.97
CA HIS A 257 -10.39 2.70 26.03
C HIS A 257 -10.13 3.18 24.60
N VAL A 258 -9.22 2.50 23.91
CA VAL A 258 -8.90 2.70 22.50
C VAL A 258 -9.03 1.38 21.76
N SER A 259 -9.24 1.45 20.45
CA SER A 259 -9.29 0.28 19.58
C SER A 259 -9.06 0.68 18.12
N ASP A 260 -8.67 -0.27 17.28
CA ASP A 260 -8.67 -0.16 15.83
C ASP A 260 -7.86 1.08 15.36
N LEU A 261 -6.60 1.19 15.82
CA LEU A 261 -5.71 2.33 15.53
C LEU A 261 -5.22 2.34 14.07
N HIS A 262 -5.10 1.17 13.43
CA HIS A 262 -4.76 1.00 12.00
C HIS A 262 -3.66 1.95 11.52
N LEU A 263 -2.55 2.00 12.28
CA LEU A 263 -1.37 2.81 11.97
C LEU A 263 -1.62 4.31 11.77
N ASN A 264 -2.74 4.87 12.24
CA ASN A 264 -3.00 6.29 12.06
C ASN A 264 -1.97 7.12 12.87
N PRO A 265 -1.12 7.95 12.24
CA PRO A 265 -0.11 8.73 12.95
C PRO A 265 -0.72 9.78 13.90
N SER A 266 -1.98 10.17 13.68
CA SER A 266 -2.69 11.15 14.51
C SER A 266 -3.24 10.56 15.82
N ALA A 267 -3.29 9.22 15.94
CA ALA A 267 -3.81 8.56 17.14
C ALA A 267 -2.93 8.84 18.36
N TRP A 268 -1.60 8.66 18.26
CA TRP A 268 -0.70 8.80 19.42
C TRP A 268 -0.67 10.19 20.06
N PRO A 269 -0.55 11.31 19.31
CA PRO A 269 -0.64 12.64 19.92
C PRO A 269 -1.99 12.88 20.59
N THR A 270 -3.07 12.34 20.05
CA THR A 270 -4.43 12.47 20.60
C THR A 270 -4.55 11.66 21.90
N ILE A 271 -4.13 10.39 21.89
CA ILE A 271 -4.09 9.52 23.07
C ILE A 271 -3.28 10.17 24.19
N ARG A 272 -2.06 10.65 23.90
CA ARG A 272 -1.23 11.33 24.90
C ARG A 272 -1.92 12.56 25.49
N THR A 273 -2.56 13.36 24.64
CA THR A 273 -3.30 14.54 25.11
C THR A 273 -4.44 14.12 26.05
N VAL A 274 -5.20 13.07 25.72
CA VAL A 274 -6.27 12.58 26.59
C VAL A 274 -5.73 12.01 27.89
N VAL A 275 -4.63 11.23 27.83
CA VAL A 275 -3.95 10.70 29.02
C VAL A 275 -3.55 11.81 29.98
N GLU A 276 -2.90 12.86 29.47
CA GLU A 276 -2.44 13.99 30.29
C GLU A 276 -3.60 14.84 30.82
N GLN A 277 -4.63 15.11 30.00
CA GLN A 277 -5.70 16.06 30.34
C GLN A 277 -6.78 15.46 31.24
N PHE A 278 -7.06 14.16 31.10
CA PHE A 278 -8.04 13.45 31.93
C PHE A 278 -7.39 12.73 33.10
N ASP A 279 -6.06 12.79 33.22
CA ASP A 279 -5.28 12.16 34.28
C ASP A 279 -5.66 10.67 34.38
N ILE A 280 -5.42 10.00 33.26
CA ILE A 280 -5.77 8.59 33.02
C ILE A 280 -4.79 7.68 33.76
N ASP A 281 -5.30 6.68 34.48
CA ASP A 281 -4.49 5.75 35.27
C ASP A 281 -3.91 4.60 34.43
N ALA A 282 -4.61 4.19 33.36
CA ALA A 282 -4.12 3.21 32.39
C ALA A 282 -4.88 3.31 31.05
N VAL A 283 -4.21 2.89 29.98
CA VAL A 283 -4.83 2.75 28.65
C VAL A 283 -5.13 1.27 28.40
N ILE A 284 -6.32 0.99 27.88
CA ILE A 284 -6.73 -0.33 27.40
C ILE A 284 -6.93 -0.25 25.89
N ASP A 285 -6.16 -1.04 25.16
CA ASP A 285 -6.26 -1.22 23.71
C ASP A 285 -6.87 -2.58 23.39
N THR A 286 -8.04 -2.57 22.75
CA THR A 286 -8.76 -3.79 22.32
C THR A 286 -8.36 -4.30 20.95
N GLY A 287 -7.24 -3.86 20.38
CA GLY A 287 -6.57 -4.50 19.25
C GLY A 287 -6.77 -3.79 17.92
N ASP A 288 -6.23 -4.38 16.86
CA ASP A 288 -6.10 -3.80 15.52
C ASP A 288 -5.25 -2.50 15.53
N ILE A 289 -4.10 -2.60 16.20
CA ILE A 289 -3.11 -1.52 16.26
C ILE A 289 -2.32 -1.39 14.94
N THR A 290 -2.19 -2.50 14.21
CA THR A 290 -1.54 -2.60 12.88
C THR A 290 -2.54 -2.93 11.77
N ASP A 291 -2.15 -2.75 10.51
CA ASP A 291 -2.98 -3.13 9.36
C ASP A 291 -2.65 -4.54 8.86
N TRP A 292 -1.35 -4.85 8.76
CA TRP A 292 -0.87 -6.11 8.18
C TRP A 292 -0.23 -7.06 9.19
N GLY A 293 -0.02 -6.62 10.43
CA GLY A 293 0.66 -7.39 11.47
C GLY A 293 2.11 -7.76 11.13
N SER A 294 2.78 -6.94 10.32
CA SER A 294 4.11 -7.18 9.76
C SER A 294 5.23 -6.49 10.55
N GLU A 295 6.47 -6.97 10.39
CA GLU A 295 7.63 -6.40 11.09
C GLU A 295 7.89 -4.91 10.80
N PRO A 296 7.74 -4.40 9.56
CA PRO A 296 7.90 -2.97 9.27
C PRO A 296 6.96 -2.05 10.08
N GLU A 297 5.78 -2.54 10.42
CA GLU A 297 4.76 -1.78 11.18
C GLU A 297 5.08 -1.71 12.67
N ALA A 298 5.99 -2.55 13.17
CA ALA A 298 6.37 -2.63 14.59
C ALA A 298 6.99 -1.34 15.15
N THR A 299 7.42 -0.41 14.29
CA THR A 299 7.93 0.90 14.74
C THR A 299 6.81 1.81 15.27
N TYR A 300 5.58 1.64 14.78
CA TYR A 300 4.42 2.44 15.18
C TYR A 300 4.11 2.35 16.67
N VAL A 301 4.26 1.15 17.26
CA VAL A 301 3.94 0.90 18.67
C VAL A 301 4.97 1.50 19.63
N GLY A 302 6.09 2.03 19.13
CA GLY A 302 7.13 2.70 19.93
C GLY A 302 6.61 3.85 20.80
N SER A 303 5.54 4.51 20.34
CA SER A 303 4.89 5.63 21.06
C SER A 303 4.26 5.23 22.39
N ILE A 304 3.95 3.95 22.62
CA ILE A 304 3.41 3.45 23.89
C ILE A 304 4.32 3.84 25.06
N SER A 305 5.63 3.73 24.86
CA SER A 305 6.63 4.07 25.89
C SER A 305 6.58 5.55 26.32
N LEU A 306 5.98 6.43 25.53
CA LEU A 306 5.90 7.86 25.79
C LEU A 306 4.66 8.25 26.60
N LEU A 307 3.71 7.34 26.84
CA LEU A 307 2.46 7.63 27.57
C LEU A 307 2.68 7.77 29.08
N GLY A 308 3.67 7.08 29.64
CA GLY A 308 4.01 7.16 31.08
C GLY A 308 3.00 6.49 32.02
N VAL A 309 2.01 5.79 31.48
CA VAL A 309 0.99 5.02 32.22
C VAL A 309 0.93 3.58 31.66
N PRO A 310 0.48 2.59 32.45
CA PRO A 310 0.30 1.22 31.95
C PRO A 310 -0.56 1.15 30.69
N TYR A 311 -0.10 0.35 29.73
CA TYR A 311 -0.77 0.14 28.44
C TYR A 311 -1.15 -1.33 28.28
N VAL A 312 -2.41 -1.67 28.53
CA VAL A 312 -2.92 -3.04 28.45
C VAL A 312 -3.43 -3.30 27.05
N TYR A 313 -2.97 -4.38 26.43
CA TYR A 313 -3.24 -4.66 25.02
C TYR A 313 -3.66 -6.12 24.81
N ILE A 314 -4.69 -6.32 23.98
CA ILE A 314 -5.00 -7.61 23.36
C ILE A 314 -4.83 -7.50 21.85
N ARG A 315 -4.48 -8.60 21.18
CA ARG A 315 -4.43 -8.61 19.71
C ARG A 315 -5.81 -8.52 19.10
N GLY A 316 -5.95 -7.73 18.04
CA GLY A 316 -7.06 -7.85 17.10
C GLY A 316 -6.76 -8.83 15.97
N ASN A 317 -7.67 -8.95 15.00
CA ASN A 317 -7.48 -9.87 13.87
C ASN A 317 -6.48 -9.35 12.83
N HIS A 318 -6.09 -8.08 12.85
CA HIS A 318 -5.01 -7.52 12.04
C HIS A 318 -3.64 -7.63 12.73
N ASP A 319 -3.61 -7.99 14.00
CA ASP A 319 -2.37 -8.04 14.77
C ASP A 319 -1.80 -9.46 14.87
N SER A 320 -0.53 -9.59 14.49
CA SER A 320 0.17 -10.87 14.55
C SER A 320 0.89 -11.07 15.89
N ALA A 321 1.48 -12.26 16.07
CA ALA A 321 2.40 -12.50 17.16
C ALA A 321 3.64 -11.56 17.13
N VAL A 322 4.03 -11.09 15.94
CA VAL A 322 5.10 -10.08 15.78
C VAL A 322 4.66 -8.74 16.36
N THR A 323 3.41 -8.33 16.09
CA THR A 323 2.82 -7.12 16.67
C THR A 323 2.77 -7.20 18.19
N ALA A 324 2.23 -8.29 18.75
CA ALA A 324 2.20 -8.50 20.20
C ALA A 324 3.61 -8.49 20.83
N ALA A 325 4.59 -9.13 20.19
CA ALA A 325 5.97 -9.09 20.67
C ALA A 325 6.56 -7.67 20.61
N ALA A 326 6.21 -6.86 19.61
CA ALA A 326 6.64 -5.48 19.50
C ALA A 326 6.02 -4.58 20.57
N VAL A 327 4.72 -4.75 20.85
CA VAL A 327 4.02 -4.08 21.96
C VAL A 327 4.64 -4.47 23.29
N GLY A 328 4.85 -5.77 23.53
CA GLY A 328 5.42 -6.28 24.78
C GLY A 328 6.87 -5.86 25.03
N ARG A 329 7.59 -5.32 24.03
CA ARG A 329 8.92 -4.71 24.21
C ARG A 329 8.85 -3.25 24.67
N GLN A 330 7.69 -2.60 24.60
CA GLN A 330 7.53 -1.23 25.02
C GLN A 330 7.48 -1.12 26.54
N ARG A 331 7.99 -0.01 27.07
CA ARG A 331 7.90 0.30 28.49
C ARG A 331 6.41 0.42 28.88
N ASP A 332 6.07 -0.12 30.05
CA ASP A 332 4.72 -0.08 30.65
C ASP A 332 3.62 -0.84 29.87
N ALA A 333 3.98 -1.55 28.80
CA ALA A 333 3.05 -2.36 28.01
C ALA A 333 2.80 -3.75 28.62
N ILE A 334 1.54 -4.17 28.61
CA ILE A 334 1.07 -5.43 29.18
C ILE A 334 0.20 -6.14 28.15
N VAL A 335 0.77 -7.14 27.48
CA VAL A 335 0.06 -7.94 26.48
C VAL A 335 -0.70 -9.09 27.15
N LEU A 336 -2.00 -9.20 26.88
CA LEU A 336 -2.87 -10.25 27.42
C LEU A 336 -3.19 -11.32 26.37
N GLU A 337 -2.50 -12.46 26.47
CA GLU A 337 -2.79 -13.67 25.68
C GLU A 337 -3.49 -14.71 26.57
N ASN A 338 -4.81 -14.56 26.75
CA ASN A 338 -5.64 -15.40 27.63
C ASN A 338 -5.15 -15.43 29.09
N ARG A 339 -5.10 -14.27 29.73
CA ARG A 339 -4.60 -14.16 31.11
C ARG A 339 -5.31 -13.06 31.90
N VAL A 340 -5.10 -13.09 33.21
CA VAL A 340 -5.59 -12.09 34.17
C VAL A 340 -4.41 -11.34 34.78
N VAL A 341 -4.53 -10.03 34.93
CA VAL A 341 -3.54 -9.13 35.52
C VAL A 341 -4.23 -8.08 36.40
N ASP A 342 -3.52 -7.51 37.36
CA ASP A 342 -4.01 -6.38 38.15
C ASP A 342 -3.25 -5.11 37.70
N VAL A 343 -3.99 -4.10 37.22
CA VAL A 343 -3.44 -2.85 36.64
C VAL A 343 -4.29 -1.67 37.10
N ALA A 344 -3.66 -0.61 37.60
CA ALA A 344 -4.34 0.61 38.06
C ALA A 344 -5.47 0.34 39.08
N GLY A 345 -5.34 -0.71 39.90
CA GLY A 345 -6.37 -1.12 40.87
C GLY A 345 -7.48 -2.02 40.31
N LEU A 346 -7.56 -2.21 39.00
CA LEU A 346 -8.52 -3.11 38.33
C LEU A 346 -7.91 -4.48 38.05
N ARG A 347 -8.71 -5.53 38.22
CA ARG A 347 -8.38 -6.89 37.78
C ARG A 347 -8.89 -7.09 36.36
N ILE A 348 -7.97 -7.09 35.42
CA ILE A 348 -8.24 -7.11 33.98
C ILE A 348 -7.94 -8.51 33.43
N ALA A 349 -8.89 -9.09 32.71
CA ALA A 349 -8.73 -10.35 32.02
C ALA A 349 -8.86 -10.15 30.51
N GLY A 350 -7.94 -10.69 29.71
CA GLY A 350 -7.97 -10.47 28.27
C GLY A 350 -7.49 -11.67 27.46
N ILE A 351 -8.05 -11.79 26.25
CA ILE A 351 -7.62 -12.74 25.23
C ILE A 351 -7.61 -12.04 23.87
N GLY A 352 -6.53 -12.26 23.10
CA GLY A 352 -6.45 -11.77 21.72
C GLY A 352 -7.42 -12.51 20.79
N ASP A 353 -7.75 -11.87 19.67
CA ASP A 353 -8.51 -12.50 18.60
C ASP A 353 -7.81 -13.79 18.13
N PRO A 354 -8.54 -14.93 18.02
CA PRO A 354 -7.95 -16.18 17.54
C PRO A 354 -7.63 -16.15 16.04
N ARG A 355 -8.14 -15.15 15.31
CA ARG A 355 -7.98 -15.00 13.86
C ARG A 355 -6.78 -14.11 13.56
N PHE A 356 -6.23 -14.29 12.37
CA PHE A 356 -5.30 -13.34 11.76
C PHE A 356 -5.71 -13.17 10.30
N THR A 357 -6.44 -12.08 10.03
CA THR A 357 -7.04 -11.75 8.73
C THR A 357 -6.73 -10.30 8.35
N PRO A 358 -5.44 -9.97 8.14
CA PRO A 358 -5.03 -8.60 7.79
C PRO A 358 -5.56 -8.14 6.42
N ASP A 359 -5.87 -9.08 5.53
CA ASP A 359 -6.32 -8.82 4.18
C ASP A 359 -7.81 -9.14 4.00
N LYS A 360 -8.62 -8.10 3.74
CA LYS A 360 -10.06 -8.23 3.46
C LYS A 360 -10.34 -8.56 1.98
N GLU A 361 -9.38 -8.39 1.07
CA GLU A 361 -9.53 -8.62 -0.39
C GLU A 361 -9.25 -10.09 -0.78
N THR A 362 -8.36 -10.78 -0.06
CA THR A 362 -8.15 -12.24 -0.24
C THR A 362 -9.13 -13.09 0.58
N SER A 363 -9.85 -12.45 1.49
CA SER A 363 -10.90 -13.06 2.29
C SER A 363 -12.19 -13.15 1.47
N PRO A 364 -12.73 -14.35 1.16
CA PRO A 364 -13.99 -14.48 0.42
C PRO A 364 -15.08 -13.59 1.04
N THR A 365 -15.93 -12.95 0.23
CA THR A 365 -17.06 -12.15 0.72
C THR A 365 -17.89 -12.98 1.71
N GLY A 366 -17.91 -12.57 2.99
CA GLY A 366 -18.60 -13.30 4.07
C GLY A 366 -17.76 -14.33 4.85
N SER A 367 -16.47 -14.48 4.55
CA SER A 367 -15.54 -15.37 5.28
C SER A 367 -15.47 -15.10 6.78
N GLY A 368 -15.52 -13.82 7.20
CA GLY A 368 -15.62 -13.40 8.60
C GLY A 368 -16.94 -13.77 9.29
N ARG A 369 -17.95 -14.25 8.55
CA ARG A 369 -19.27 -14.66 9.06
C ARG A 369 -19.58 -16.15 8.85
N SER A 370 -18.59 -16.95 8.44
CA SER A 370 -18.78 -18.40 8.41
C SER A 370 -19.03 -18.92 9.83
N ARG A 371 -19.87 -19.95 9.97
CA ARG A 371 -20.19 -20.55 11.27
C ARG A 371 -18.94 -20.95 12.06
N GLN A 372 -17.95 -21.50 11.36
CA GLN A 372 -16.67 -21.91 11.96
C GLN A 372 -15.88 -20.73 12.53
N VAL A 373 -15.88 -19.58 11.83
CA VAL A 373 -15.21 -18.37 12.30
C VAL A 373 -15.91 -17.78 13.52
N ILE A 374 -17.24 -17.75 13.51
CA ILE A 374 -18.03 -17.30 14.67
C ILE A 374 -17.80 -18.22 15.88
N GLU A 375 -17.79 -19.54 15.67
CA GLU A 375 -17.50 -20.52 16.73
C GLU A 375 -16.09 -20.32 17.31
N GLN A 376 -15.07 -20.08 16.48
CA GLN A 376 -13.71 -19.78 16.95
C GLN A 376 -13.64 -18.53 17.83
N VAL A 377 -14.33 -17.46 17.44
CA VAL A 377 -14.41 -16.19 18.18
C VAL A 377 -15.17 -16.37 19.49
N TYR A 378 -16.31 -17.06 19.46
CA TYR A 378 -17.07 -17.38 20.67
C TYR A 378 -16.23 -18.22 21.65
N ASP A 379 -15.50 -19.22 21.14
CA ASP A 379 -14.63 -20.08 21.94
C ASP A 379 -13.50 -19.29 22.61
N ALA A 380 -13.03 -18.17 22.03
CA ALA A 380 -12.08 -17.29 22.70
C ALA A 380 -12.66 -16.70 23.99
N GLY A 381 -13.91 -16.22 23.93
CA GLY A 381 -14.63 -15.75 25.13
C GLY A 381 -14.84 -16.87 26.15
N ALA A 382 -15.19 -18.08 25.70
CA ALA A 382 -15.37 -19.24 26.58
C ALA A 382 -14.04 -19.67 27.27
N ARG A 383 -12.93 -19.64 26.54
CA ARG A 383 -11.59 -19.89 27.10
C ARG A 383 -11.23 -18.84 28.15
N LEU A 384 -11.46 -17.55 27.86
CA LEU A 384 -11.20 -16.49 28.83
C LEU A 384 -12.07 -16.64 30.09
N ALA A 385 -13.35 -16.98 29.93
CA ALA A 385 -14.25 -17.26 31.05
C ALA A 385 -13.72 -18.42 31.93
N ALA A 386 -13.20 -19.49 31.31
CA ALA A 386 -12.59 -20.60 32.03
C ALA A 386 -11.32 -20.17 32.78
N THR A 387 -10.45 -19.37 32.15
CA THR A 387 -9.25 -18.78 32.77
C THR A 387 -9.59 -17.95 34.00
N ILE A 388 -10.63 -17.09 33.92
CA ILE A 388 -11.06 -16.25 35.04
C ILE A 388 -11.55 -17.12 36.20
N LYS A 389 -12.41 -18.11 35.92
CA LYS A 389 -12.91 -19.05 36.94
C LYS A 389 -11.78 -19.82 37.61
N ALA A 390 -10.81 -20.31 36.84
CA ALA A 390 -9.64 -21.00 37.36
C ALA A 390 -8.75 -20.10 38.23
N SER A 391 -8.76 -18.78 38.01
CA SER A 391 -8.02 -17.81 38.83
C SER A 391 -8.61 -17.61 40.24
N GLY A 392 -9.80 -18.12 40.51
CA GLY A 392 -10.46 -18.09 41.83
C GLY A 392 -11.01 -16.72 42.26
N LYS A 393 -10.88 -15.68 41.43
CA LYS A 393 -11.42 -14.33 41.67
C LYS A 393 -12.07 -13.78 40.40
N PRO A 394 -13.22 -13.08 40.49
CA PRO A 394 -13.84 -12.45 39.33
C PRO A 394 -12.94 -11.37 38.73
N ALA A 395 -13.06 -11.13 37.43
CA ALA A 395 -12.43 -9.98 36.77
C ALA A 395 -13.35 -8.76 36.91
N ASP A 396 -12.75 -7.57 36.99
CA ASP A 396 -13.45 -6.29 37.01
C ASP A 396 -13.74 -5.83 35.57
N VAL A 397 -12.78 -6.06 34.67
CA VAL A 397 -12.88 -5.73 33.23
C VAL A 397 -12.38 -6.91 32.38
N CYS A 398 -13.13 -7.25 31.33
CA CYS A 398 -12.77 -8.28 30.35
C CYS A 398 -12.50 -7.65 28.99
N LEU A 399 -11.45 -8.11 28.32
CA LEU A 399 -11.03 -7.64 27.00
C LEU A 399 -11.18 -8.76 25.97
N VAL A 400 -11.93 -8.48 24.91
CA VAL A 400 -12.05 -9.31 23.71
C VAL A 400 -12.04 -8.38 22.51
N HIS A 401 -11.41 -8.73 21.40
CA HIS A 401 -11.39 -7.84 20.24
C HIS A 401 -12.76 -7.82 19.55
N ASP A 402 -13.27 -8.98 19.15
CA ASP A 402 -14.57 -9.12 18.51
C ASP A 402 -15.68 -9.28 19.57
N PRO A 403 -16.73 -8.44 19.54
CA PRO A 403 -17.82 -8.51 20.51
C PRO A 403 -18.67 -9.79 20.44
N GLU A 404 -18.52 -10.62 19.40
CA GLU A 404 -19.10 -11.97 19.34
C GLU A 404 -18.51 -12.91 20.42
N SER A 405 -17.35 -12.59 21.01
CA SER A 405 -16.82 -13.31 22.17
C SER A 405 -17.53 -12.96 23.49
N ALA A 406 -18.23 -11.82 23.56
CA ALA A 406 -18.78 -11.28 24.81
C ALA A 406 -19.86 -12.16 25.48
N PRO A 407 -20.77 -12.85 24.76
CA PRO A 407 -21.82 -13.65 25.39
C PRO A 407 -21.29 -14.77 26.32
N ALA A 408 -20.12 -15.33 26.03
CA ALA A 408 -19.49 -16.36 26.87
C ALA A 408 -18.96 -15.80 28.22
N LEU A 409 -18.80 -14.48 28.32
CA LEU A 409 -18.33 -13.77 29.52
C LEU A 409 -19.47 -13.21 30.37
N ASN A 410 -20.73 -13.40 29.94
CA ASN A 410 -21.89 -12.87 30.65
C ASN A 410 -21.95 -13.37 32.11
N GLY A 411 -21.95 -12.44 33.06
CA GLY A 411 -21.96 -12.76 34.50
C GLY A 411 -20.61 -13.20 35.07
N VAL A 412 -19.57 -13.37 34.24
CA VAL A 412 -18.19 -13.64 34.69
C VAL A 412 -17.46 -12.34 34.99
N CYS A 413 -17.79 -11.28 34.24
CA CYS A 413 -17.20 -9.95 34.38
C CYS A 413 -18.26 -8.87 34.18
N PRO A 414 -18.35 -7.82 35.01
CA PRO A 414 -19.40 -6.82 34.90
C PRO A 414 -19.24 -5.91 33.67
N THR A 415 -18.01 -5.62 33.25
CA THR A 415 -17.70 -4.75 32.10
C THR A 415 -16.84 -5.50 31.09
N ILE A 416 -17.26 -5.53 29.83
CA ILE A 416 -16.54 -6.16 28.71
C ILE A 416 -16.22 -5.06 27.70
N LEU A 417 -14.95 -4.90 27.36
CA LEU A 417 -14.46 -3.96 26.36
C LEU A 417 -14.12 -4.71 25.07
N ALA A 418 -14.55 -4.15 23.94
CA ALA A 418 -14.31 -4.71 22.61
C ALA A 418 -14.07 -3.63 21.54
N GLY A 419 -13.70 -4.08 20.34
CA GLY A 419 -13.43 -3.27 19.15
C GLY A 419 -14.03 -3.92 17.89
N HIS A 420 -13.23 -4.03 16.83
CA HIS A 420 -13.50 -4.77 15.58
C HIS A 420 -14.58 -4.16 14.65
N LEU A 421 -15.63 -3.55 15.22
CA LEU A 421 -16.77 -3.06 14.47
C LEU A 421 -16.55 -1.66 13.86
N HIS A 422 -15.46 -0.98 14.23
CA HIS A 422 -15.13 0.40 13.88
C HIS A 422 -16.23 1.44 14.18
N HIS A 423 -17.21 1.08 15.02
CA HIS A 423 -18.24 1.99 15.49
C HIS A 423 -18.59 1.66 16.94
N ARG A 424 -18.88 2.72 17.69
CA ARG A 424 -19.23 2.57 19.10
C ARG A 424 -20.58 1.89 19.27
N GLU A 425 -20.62 0.91 20.16
CA GLU A 425 -21.85 0.23 20.56
C GLU A 425 -21.81 -0.07 22.06
N ILE A 426 -22.88 0.25 22.79
CA ILE A 426 -22.99 -0.07 24.21
C ILE A 426 -24.28 -0.85 24.43
N ARG A 427 -24.15 -2.05 25.01
CA ARG A 427 -25.31 -2.91 25.28
C ARG A 427 -25.16 -3.68 26.59
N MET A 428 -26.30 -4.02 27.19
CA MET A 428 -26.35 -5.02 28.25
C MET A 428 -26.59 -6.38 27.62
N LEU A 429 -25.86 -7.40 28.07
CA LEU A 429 -26.17 -8.79 27.74
C LEU A 429 -27.48 -9.22 28.41
N PRO A 430 -28.17 -10.25 27.88
CA PRO A 430 -29.44 -10.69 28.46
C PRO A 430 -29.23 -11.29 29.85
N THR A 431 -30.20 -11.03 30.74
CA THR A 431 -30.31 -11.76 32.00
C THR A 431 -30.65 -13.22 31.71
N LEU A 432 -29.88 -14.15 32.28
CA LEU A 432 -30.11 -15.59 32.17
C LEU A 432 -30.47 -16.16 33.55
N PRO A 433 -31.14 -17.31 33.66
CA PRO A 433 -31.51 -17.90 34.96
C PRO A 433 -30.34 -18.05 35.94
N ASN A 434 -29.13 -18.28 35.43
CA ASN A 434 -27.90 -18.44 36.20
C ASN A 434 -27.00 -17.19 36.20
N VAL A 435 -27.44 -16.08 35.60
CA VAL A 435 -26.69 -14.82 35.49
C VAL A 435 -27.60 -13.67 35.94
N PRO A 436 -27.67 -13.40 37.26
CA PRO A 436 -28.54 -12.36 37.81
C PRO A 436 -28.03 -10.94 37.52
N ASN A 437 -26.71 -10.78 37.33
CA ASN A 437 -26.07 -9.52 37.00
C ASN A 437 -25.49 -9.62 35.59
N PRO A 438 -26.23 -9.18 34.55
CA PRO A 438 -25.73 -9.22 33.19
C PRO A 438 -24.54 -8.30 32.99
N SER A 439 -23.63 -8.69 32.11
CA SER A 439 -22.47 -7.88 31.76
C SER A 439 -22.85 -6.73 30.82
N ARG A 440 -22.15 -5.60 30.96
CA ARG A 440 -22.19 -4.49 30.00
C ARG A 440 -21.06 -4.66 28.99
N VAL A 441 -21.39 -4.57 27.70
CA VAL A 441 -20.41 -4.56 26.61
C VAL A 441 -20.26 -3.13 26.11
N LEU A 442 -19.03 -2.65 26.02
CA LEU A 442 -18.65 -1.39 25.37
C LEU A 442 -17.74 -1.75 24.20
N VAL A 443 -18.26 -1.61 22.99
CA VAL A 443 -17.51 -1.70 21.75
C VAL A 443 -17.02 -0.29 21.42
N GLU A 444 -15.71 -0.10 21.30
CA GLU A 444 -15.13 1.18 20.92
C GLU A 444 -15.24 1.40 19.41
N GLY A 445 -15.27 2.67 19.02
CA GLY A 445 -15.08 3.05 17.63
C GLY A 445 -13.63 2.88 17.19
N SER A 446 -13.29 3.46 16.03
CA SER A 446 -11.89 3.48 15.59
C SER A 446 -11.14 4.68 16.16
N THR A 447 -10.17 4.42 17.04
CA THR A 447 -9.18 5.40 17.49
C THR A 447 -8.19 5.76 16.37
N GLY A 448 -8.15 4.98 15.29
CA GLY A 448 -7.48 5.29 14.04
C GLY A 448 -8.35 6.06 13.03
N GLY A 449 -9.66 6.20 13.25
CA GLY A 449 -10.58 6.71 12.23
C GLY A 449 -10.46 5.91 10.92
N ALA A 450 -10.43 6.59 9.77
CA ALA A 450 -10.18 5.92 8.48
C ALA A 450 -8.76 5.33 8.32
N GLY A 451 -7.83 5.54 9.27
CA GLY A 451 -6.45 5.05 9.17
C GLY A 451 -5.69 5.55 7.94
N LEU A 452 -4.69 4.79 7.50
CA LEU A 452 -4.08 4.95 6.17
C LEU A 452 -5.02 4.49 5.04
N ARG A 453 -6.04 3.68 5.35
CA ARG A 453 -7.06 3.19 4.40
C ARG A 453 -8.01 4.29 3.90
N GLY A 454 -8.15 5.39 4.63
CA GLY A 454 -8.78 6.61 4.13
C GLY A 454 -8.07 7.20 2.90
N LEU A 455 -6.80 6.83 2.66
CA LEU A 455 -6.05 7.17 1.43
C LEU A 455 -6.33 6.18 0.28
N GLU A 456 -6.91 5.03 0.58
CA GLU A 456 -7.30 3.95 -0.34
C GLU A 456 -8.76 4.08 -0.81
N GLY A 457 -9.47 5.13 -0.38
CA GLY A 457 -10.82 5.48 -0.85
C GLY A 457 -11.95 5.16 0.12
N GLU A 458 -11.66 4.73 1.35
CA GLU A 458 -12.68 4.55 2.39
C GLU A 458 -13.25 5.89 2.88
N GLN A 459 -14.51 5.88 3.34
CA GLN A 459 -15.18 7.05 3.88
C GLN A 459 -14.43 7.60 5.11
N PRO A 460 -14.29 8.93 5.28
CA PRO A 460 -13.64 9.52 6.44
C PRO A 460 -14.38 9.14 7.73
N THR A 461 -13.87 8.14 8.44
CA THR A 461 -14.35 7.75 9.77
C THR A 461 -13.73 8.69 10.81
N PRO A 462 -14.53 9.26 11.73
CA PRO A 462 -14.01 10.09 12.80
C PRO A 462 -13.17 9.27 13.78
N LEU A 463 -12.17 9.91 14.40
CA LEU A 463 -11.40 9.32 15.49
C LEU A 463 -12.29 9.21 16.73
N GLN A 464 -12.35 8.03 17.34
CA GLN A 464 -13.20 7.72 18.48
C GLN A 464 -12.40 7.03 19.60
N MET A 465 -12.60 7.48 20.84
CA MET A 465 -12.08 6.83 22.06
C MET A 465 -12.98 7.19 23.24
N SER A 466 -12.97 6.40 24.31
CA SER A 466 -13.80 6.65 25.49
C SER A 466 -13.00 6.63 26.79
N VAL A 467 -13.28 7.58 27.67
CA VAL A 467 -12.74 7.60 29.05
C VAL A 467 -13.76 6.93 29.96
N LEU A 468 -13.36 5.91 30.69
CA LEU A 468 -14.19 5.11 31.58
C LEU A 468 -13.85 5.45 33.04
N TYR A 469 -14.87 5.68 33.87
CA TYR A 469 -14.72 6.05 35.27
C TYR A 469 -15.23 4.93 36.18
N PHE A 470 -14.35 4.36 37.00
CA PHE A 470 -14.66 3.33 37.97
C PHE A 470 -14.58 3.89 39.41
N ASP A 471 -15.44 3.39 40.29
CA ASP A 471 -15.38 3.73 41.74
C ASP A 471 -14.39 2.83 42.50
N ASP A 472 -14.22 3.07 43.81
CA ASP A 472 -13.39 2.24 44.71
C ASP A 472 -13.85 0.78 44.77
N ALA A 473 -15.14 0.53 44.49
CA ALA A 473 -15.70 -0.82 44.37
C ALA A 473 -15.48 -1.43 42.98
N LYS A 474 -14.69 -0.78 42.13
CA LYS A 474 -14.29 -1.20 40.79
C LYS A 474 -15.46 -1.36 39.81
N LYS A 475 -16.54 -0.61 40.05
CA LYS A 475 -17.73 -0.59 39.20
C LYS A 475 -17.71 0.63 38.30
N LEU A 476 -18.03 0.43 37.02
CA LEU A 476 -18.16 1.51 36.04
C LEU A 476 -19.32 2.45 36.43
N GLN A 477 -19.00 3.71 36.69
CA GLN A 477 -19.96 4.75 37.08
C GLN A 477 -20.36 5.66 35.93
N ALA A 478 -19.43 5.94 35.02
CA ALA A 478 -19.66 6.81 33.88
C ALA A 478 -18.66 6.51 32.77
N TYR A 479 -18.94 7.03 31.59
CA TYR A 479 -17.98 7.09 30.48
C TYR A 479 -18.18 8.37 29.68
N ASP A 480 -17.08 8.90 29.15
CA ASP A 480 -17.05 10.04 28.25
C ASP A 480 -16.66 9.57 26.85
N ASP A 481 -17.55 9.78 25.89
CA ASP A 481 -17.28 9.49 24.49
C ASP A 481 -16.61 10.69 23.84
N ILE A 482 -15.37 10.49 23.38
CA ILE A 482 -14.60 11.47 22.62
C ILE A 482 -14.72 11.11 21.14
N GLN A 483 -15.06 12.11 20.32
CA GLN A 483 -15.08 11.99 18.87
C GLN A 483 -14.41 13.21 18.25
N LEU A 484 -13.47 12.98 17.34
CA LEU A 484 -12.84 14.03 16.54
C LEU A 484 -13.19 13.79 15.07
N GLY A 485 -13.73 14.83 14.41
CA GLY A 485 -14.12 14.76 13.00
C GLY A 485 -13.00 14.23 12.10
N GLY A 486 -13.38 13.40 11.13
CA GLY A 486 -12.47 12.87 10.11
C GLY A 486 -11.89 13.96 9.21
N THR A 487 -10.97 13.60 8.31
CA THR A 487 -10.31 14.54 7.39
C THR A 487 -11.32 15.48 6.73
N GLY A 488 -11.25 16.79 7.06
CA GLY A 488 -12.12 17.84 6.52
C GLY A 488 -13.28 18.31 7.43
N GLN A 489 -13.53 17.66 8.57
CA GLN A 489 -14.58 18.08 9.53
C GLN A 489 -13.96 18.56 10.85
N ALA A 490 -14.23 19.81 11.23
CA ALA A 490 -13.59 20.50 12.36
C ALA A 490 -14.40 20.43 13.67
N GLN A 491 -15.00 19.29 14.01
CA GLN A 491 -15.81 19.14 15.22
C GLN A 491 -15.17 18.13 16.18
N VAL A 492 -14.98 18.57 17.43
CA VAL A 492 -14.70 17.68 18.55
C VAL A 492 -15.98 17.59 19.37
N THR A 493 -16.45 16.37 19.62
CA THR A 493 -17.63 16.10 20.45
C THR A 493 -17.18 15.31 21.67
N LEU A 494 -17.61 15.76 22.84
CA LEU A 494 -17.46 15.05 24.11
C LEU A 494 -18.86 14.82 24.67
N ASN A 495 -19.23 13.56 24.94
CA ASN A 495 -20.52 13.22 25.51
C ASN A 495 -20.35 12.35 26.76
N ARG A 496 -20.73 12.86 27.93
CA ARG A 496 -20.70 12.12 29.19
C ARG A 496 -21.99 11.35 29.40
N THR A 497 -21.87 10.07 29.70
CA THR A 497 -22.98 9.22 30.12
C THR A 497 -22.72 8.65 31.52
N VAL A 498 -23.67 8.85 32.43
CA VAL A 498 -23.63 8.26 33.77
C VAL A 498 -24.37 6.92 33.75
N VAL A 499 -23.73 5.87 34.25
CA VAL A 499 -24.33 4.56 34.46
C VAL A 499 -25.26 4.66 35.68
N GLU A 500 -26.58 4.64 35.48
CA GLU A 500 -27.55 4.81 36.56
C GLU A 500 -27.30 3.84 37.73
N ARG A 501 -27.16 4.39 38.94
CA ARG A 501 -27.33 3.62 40.18
C ARG A 501 -28.83 3.34 40.36
N PRO A 502 -29.25 2.12 40.76
CA PRO A 502 -30.56 1.96 41.35
C PRO A 502 -30.65 2.92 42.53
N ARG A 503 -31.57 3.88 42.49
CA ARG A 503 -31.81 4.76 43.64
C ARG A 503 -32.11 3.84 44.84
N PRO A 504 -31.45 4.01 46.01
CA PRO A 504 -31.92 3.34 47.20
C PRO A 504 -33.40 3.72 47.37
N SER A 505 -34.28 2.73 47.47
CA SER A 505 -35.68 2.95 47.76
C SER A 505 -35.73 3.73 49.07
N THR A 506 -36.01 5.02 48.99
CA THR A 506 -36.38 5.83 50.14
C THR A 506 -37.71 5.28 50.63
N SER A 507 -37.61 4.31 51.54
CA SER A 507 -38.69 3.96 52.43
C SER A 507 -39.01 5.17 53.28
N THR A 508 -40.31 5.47 53.34
CA THR A 508 -41.06 6.20 54.38
C THR A 508 -40.92 7.73 54.49
N GLY A 509 -41.87 8.44 53.86
CA GLY A 509 -42.80 9.38 54.54
C GLY A 509 -42.86 10.83 54.03
N PRO A 510 -43.99 11.58 54.17
CA PRO A 510 -45.40 11.17 54.10
C PRO A 510 -46.14 11.76 52.87
N THR A 511 -47.34 11.21 52.66
CA THR A 511 -48.43 11.55 51.72
C THR A 511 -48.47 12.99 51.16
N PRO A 512 -48.65 13.18 49.84
CA PRO A 512 -48.92 14.51 49.29
C PRO A 512 -50.35 14.94 49.64
N THR A 513 -50.47 16.03 50.39
CA THR A 513 -51.72 16.80 50.48
C THR A 513 -51.99 17.43 49.12
N SER A 514 -53.06 16.99 48.46
CA SER A 514 -53.62 17.60 47.27
C SER A 514 -53.99 19.06 47.53
N SER A 515 -53.53 19.97 46.66
CA SER A 515 -54.12 21.31 46.48
C SER A 515 -54.38 21.57 45.00
N PRO A 516 -55.47 22.26 44.66
CA PRO A 516 -56.22 22.00 43.44
C PRO A 516 -55.78 22.82 42.23
N THR A 517 -56.05 22.24 41.07
CA THR A 517 -55.98 22.80 39.71
C THR A 517 -56.62 24.19 39.60
N PRO A 518 -55.96 25.19 38.98
CA PRO A 518 -56.62 26.45 38.64
C PRO A 518 -57.51 26.28 37.39
N THR A 519 -58.80 26.49 37.60
CA THR A 519 -59.84 26.60 36.58
C THR A 519 -59.65 27.85 35.73
N LEU A 520 -59.67 27.69 34.41
CA LEU A 520 -59.70 28.78 33.42
C LEU A 520 -61.08 29.46 33.41
N SER A 521 -61.10 30.80 33.38
CA SER A 521 -62.28 31.62 33.09
C SER A 521 -61.87 33.03 32.61
N PRO A 522 -62.76 33.76 31.90
CA PRO A 522 -62.46 34.29 30.56
C PRO A 522 -62.13 35.79 30.49
N THR A 523 -61.60 36.16 29.31
CA THR A 523 -61.30 37.49 28.76
C THR A 523 -62.37 38.56 29.00
N PRO A 524 -61.98 39.81 29.35
CA PRO A 524 -62.77 41.00 29.08
C PRO A 524 -62.20 41.84 27.91
N THR A 525 -63.12 42.16 27.00
CA THR A 525 -63.01 43.05 25.83
C THR A 525 -62.75 44.52 26.24
N VAL A 526 -61.90 45.23 25.49
CA VAL A 526 -61.75 46.70 25.55
C VAL A 526 -62.04 47.30 24.14
N PRO A 527 -62.85 48.38 24.01
CA PRO A 527 -63.22 49.00 22.73
C PRO A 527 -62.26 50.13 22.27
N PRO A 528 -62.40 50.66 21.03
CA PRO A 528 -61.33 51.34 20.29
C PRO A 528 -61.26 52.86 20.55
N PRO A 529 -60.15 53.53 20.18
CA PRO A 529 -60.03 54.98 20.27
C PRO A 529 -60.52 55.68 18.99
N GLY A 530 -61.32 56.73 19.17
CA GLY A 530 -61.69 57.68 18.14
C GLY A 530 -61.88 59.08 18.73
N ASN A 531 -60.86 59.92 18.58
CA ASN A 531 -60.91 61.30 18.09
C ASN A 531 -59.50 61.88 17.98
#